data_AF-A0AAE0NM67-F1
#
_entry.id   AF-A0AAE0NM67-F1
#
_cell.length_a   1.000
_cell.length_b   1.000
_cell.length_c   1.000
_cell.angle_alpha   90.00
_cell.angle_beta   90.00
_cell.angle_gamma   90.00
#
_symmetry.space_group_name_H-M   'P 1'
#
loop_
_entity.id
_entity.type
_entity.pdbx_description
1 polymer ?
#
loop_
_entity_poly.entity_id
_entity_poly.type
_entity_poly.pdbx_seq_one_letter_code
_entity_poly.pdbx_strand_id
1 'polypeptide(L)'
;MYLSDISQVLTLAVVALLTLAISRRLPIGRSRSAPEPVHQDEQPSKHSRPSPKYGRTFRIRGVPLDWDAHRARSFLAEHYCSAGPVIKSLAPEIHGRSGTGTVVFLDAASLPDALQMSSMWRIPLPKQETNQPARDECLILDGDFHGITTLFAPPPDDHKVDVVALSGLGGHAFGSFKEREGTNMWIRDSLPYDLTRENTGRPMARVMTYGYESSVARSKNIQNLEDLATSFHNSLLALVGTPTVKPLILVAHSLGGLIVKQTVITLSKSKIEDDMQLIGAIYGIVFFGVPHDGMDIRSLIPMVGDGPNRSLVESLSRINSQTLTTQQREFHTALGKEGSSEIVCFYETLESPTAQIKDGKWAMTGPDAILVTKSSATHCRPWEDGAEHICAVARTHSDMVKFGPHDDEYDKARENLRGLARRALTVRRRIRALNATCR
;
A
#
# COMPACT_ATOMS: atom_id res chain seq x y z
N MET A 1 13.77 -59.48 19.70
CA MET A 1 13.28 -58.22 19.11
C MET A 1 11.92 -58.51 18.48
N TYR A 2 10.86 -58.54 19.29
CA TYR A 2 9.44 -58.66 18.92
C TYR A 2 8.70 -58.94 20.24
N LEU A 3 8.45 -57.93 21.06
CA LEU A 3 7.56 -58.01 22.25
C LEU A 3 7.24 -56.64 22.89
N SER A 4 7.65 -55.52 22.31
CA SER A 4 7.33 -54.16 22.82
C SER A 4 6.17 -53.46 22.11
N ASP A 5 5.59 -54.02 21.05
CA ASP A 5 4.55 -53.35 20.23
C ASP A 5 3.09 -53.72 20.54
N ILE A 6 2.84 -54.70 21.42
CA ILE A 6 1.46 -55.16 21.68
C ILE A 6 0.75 -54.31 22.77
N SER A 7 1.50 -53.60 23.61
CA SER A 7 0.94 -52.79 24.71
C SER A 7 0.29 -51.48 24.22
N GLN A 8 0.87 -50.83 23.19
CA GLN A 8 0.36 -49.54 22.69
C GLN A 8 -0.89 -49.68 21.81
N VAL A 9 -1.08 -50.80 21.13
CA VAL A 9 -2.27 -51.07 20.30
C VAL A 9 -3.51 -51.36 21.16
N LEU A 10 -3.34 -51.99 22.33
CA LEU A 10 -4.46 -52.26 23.25
C LEU A 10 -4.98 -50.99 23.95
N THR A 11 -4.14 -49.97 24.18
CA THR A 11 -4.58 -48.72 24.83
C THR A 11 -5.41 -47.84 23.89
N LEU A 12 -5.14 -47.87 22.59
CA LEU A 12 -5.89 -47.13 21.57
C LEU A 12 -7.28 -47.72 21.27
N ALA A 13 -7.47 -49.03 21.43
CA ALA A 13 -8.75 -49.70 21.20
C ALA A 13 -9.79 -49.44 22.32
N VAL A 14 -9.37 -49.24 23.56
CA VAL A 14 -10.28 -49.02 24.71
C VAL A 14 -10.85 -47.59 24.73
N VAL A 15 -10.12 -46.59 24.21
CA VAL A 15 -10.60 -45.19 24.15
C VAL A 15 -11.61 -44.98 23.00
N ALA A 16 -11.49 -45.75 21.91
CA ALA A 16 -12.42 -45.68 20.77
C ALA A 16 -13.79 -46.32 21.05
N LEU A 17 -13.88 -47.29 21.97
CA LEU A 17 -15.15 -47.93 22.35
C LEU A 17 -15.97 -47.14 23.40
N LEU A 18 -15.33 -46.24 24.16
CA LEU A 18 -16.00 -45.39 25.15
C LEU A 18 -16.64 -44.13 24.54
N THR A 19 -16.22 -43.69 23.36
CA THR A 19 -16.78 -42.52 22.67
C THR A 19 -18.01 -42.83 21.81
N LEU A 20 -18.23 -44.11 21.45
CA LEU A 20 -19.41 -44.54 20.69
C LEU A 20 -20.64 -44.89 21.56
N ALA A 21 -20.50 -44.94 22.89
CA ALA A 21 -21.58 -45.33 23.81
C ALA A 21 -22.42 -44.17 24.40
N ILE A 22 -22.11 -42.90 24.09
CA ILE A 22 -22.87 -41.74 24.59
C ILE A 22 -23.91 -41.23 23.57
N SER A 23 -23.93 -41.78 22.36
CA SER A 23 -25.01 -41.53 21.38
C SER A 23 -26.05 -42.64 21.42
N ARG A 24 -27.03 -42.55 22.35
CA ARG A 24 -28.43 -43.03 22.23
C ARG A 24 -29.08 -43.15 23.61
N ARG A 25 -30.06 -42.28 23.91
CA ARG A 25 -31.36 -42.66 24.49
C ARG A 25 -32.37 -41.49 24.44
N LEU A 26 -33.63 -41.89 24.21
CA LEU A 26 -34.83 -41.17 23.77
C LEU A 26 -35.74 -40.78 24.99
N PRO A 27 -36.94 -40.17 24.81
CA PRO A 27 -37.45 -39.03 25.57
C PRO A 27 -38.46 -39.39 26.67
N ILE A 28 -38.75 -38.46 27.59
CA ILE A 28 -39.95 -38.46 28.46
C ILE A 28 -40.50 -37.03 28.58
N GLY A 29 -41.82 -36.92 28.64
CA GLY A 29 -42.61 -35.73 28.30
C GLY A 29 -42.93 -34.73 29.42
N ARG A 30 -43.23 -33.52 28.94
CA ARG A 30 -44.25 -32.50 29.33
C ARG A 30 -44.42 -32.05 30.79
N SER A 31 -44.36 -30.72 30.96
CA SER A 31 -45.43 -29.95 31.61
C SER A 31 -45.61 -28.57 30.95
N ARG A 32 -46.83 -28.03 31.00
CA ARG A 32 -47.37 -26.88 30.25
C ARG A 32 -47.20 -25.55 31.00
N SER A 33 -46.95 -24.46 30.28
CA SER A 33 -47.48 -23.12 30.61
C SER A 33 -47.65 -22.29 29.31
N ALA A 34 -48.55 -21.29 29.37
CA ALA A 34 -49.38 -20.70 28.31
C ALA A 34 -48.65 -19.76 27.30
N PRO A 35 -49.28 -19.34 26.18
CA PRO A 35 -48.60 -18.70 25.05
C PRO A 35 -48.64 -17.16 25.09
N GLU A 36 -47.53 -16.54 24.71
CA GLU A 36 -47.42 -15.12 24.33
C GLU A 36 -47.20 -14.99 22.81
N PRO A 37 -47.57 -13.85 22.19
CA PRO A 37 -48.00 -13.82 20.80
C PRO A 37 -46.87 -13.92 19.78
N VAL A 38 -47.18 -14.65 18.70
CA VAL A 38 -46.38 -14.83 17.48
C VAL A 38 -46.19 -13.49 16.78
N HIS A 39 -44.96 -12.95 16.81
CA HIS A 39 -44.50 -12.04 15.77
C HIS A 39 -43.94 -12.87 14.62
N GLN A 40 -44.49 -12.62 13.43
CA GLN A 40 -44.12 -13.29 12.19
C GLN A 40 -42.65 -13.01 11.84
N ASP A 41 -41.90 -14.07 11.55
CA ASP A 41 -40.57 -14.03 10.97
C ASP A 41 -40.61 -13.34 9.60
N GLU A 42 -40.17 -12.09 9.53
CA GLU A 42 -39.64 -11.52 8.29
C GLU A 42 -38.19 -12.02 8.12
N GLN A 43 -37.95 -12.78 7.06
CA GLN A 43 -36.61 -13.19 6.66
C GLN A 43 -35.70 -11.97 6.48
N PRO A 44 -34.54 -11.89 7.16
CA PRO A 44 -33.61 -10.80 6.90
C PRO A 44 -32.97 -10.98 5.52
N SER A 45 -33.28 -10.01 4.66
CA SER A 45 -32.71 -9.80 3.34
C SER A 45 -31.18 -9.88 3.33
N LYS A 46 -30.61 -10.37 2.22
CA LYS A 46 -29.17 -10.35 1.92
C LYS A 46 -28.64 -8.91 2.07
N HIS A 47 -28.07 -8.57 3.21
CA HIS A 47 -27.36 -7.30 3.38
C HIS A 47 -26.07 -7.34 2.56
N SER A 48 -26.17 -6.79 1.35
CA SER A 48 -25.07 -6.23 0.59
C SER A 48 -24.32 -5.22 1.46
N ARG A 49 -23.00 -5.14 1.30
CA ARG A 49 -22.20 -4.03 1.85
C ARG A 49 -22.94 -2.71 1.54
N PRO A 50 -23.04 -1.74 2.45
CA PRO A 50 -23.50 -0.42 2.07
C PRO A 50 -22.60 0.04 0.92
N SER A 51 -23.23 0.36 -0.21
CA SER A 51 -22.56 0.94 -1.37
C SER A 51 -21.73 2.12 -0.84
N PRO A 52 -20.45 2.23 -1.16
CA PRO A 52 -19.70 3.40 -0.74
C PRO A 52 -20.45 4.63 -1.26
N LYS A 53 -20.65 5.65 -0.40
CA LYS A 53 -21.33 6.91 -0.77
C LYS A 53 -20.69 7.59 -1.99
N TYR A 54 -19.48 7.16 -2.38
CA TYR A 54 -18.71 7.62 -3.52
C TYR A 54 -18.26 6.44 -4.39
N GLY A 55 -18.29 6.62 -5.71
CA GLY A 55 -17.88 5.60 -6.68
C GLY A 55 -16.46 5.05 -6.45
N ARG A 56 -16.22 3.81 -6.85
CA ARG A 56 -14.91 3.15 -6.77
C ARG A 56 -13.94 3.78 -7.78
N THR A 57 -12.71 4.04 -7.36
CA THR A 57 -11.63 4.49 -8.25
C THR A 57 -10.93 3.28 -8.86
N PHE A 58 -10.71 3.33 -10.17
CA PHE A 58 -9.93 2.36 -10.93
C PHE A 58 -8.69 3.03 -11.52
N ARG A 59 -7.66 2.22 -11.78
CA ARG A 59 -6.51 2.61 -12.57
C ARG A 59 -6.78 2.30 -14.04
N ILE A 60 -6.38 3.20 -14.92
CA ILE A 60 -6.25 2.94 -16.36
C ILE A 60 -4.78 2.90 -16.75
N ARG A 61 -4.42 2.01 -17.66
CA ARG A 61 -3.06 1.83 -18.19
C ARG A 61 -3.08 1.59 -19.69
N GLY A 62 -1.96 1.84 -20.36
CA GLY A 62 -1.86 1.68 -21.81
C GLY A 62 -2.56 2.77 -22.60
N VAL A 63 -2.77 3.95 -22.00
CA VAL A 63 -3.36 5.10 -22.70
C VAL A 63 -2.37 5.60 -23.74
N PRO A 64 -2.74 5.81 -25.00
CA PRO A 64 -1.82 6.41 -25.97
C PRO A 64 -1.33 7.78 -25.53
N LEU A 65 -0.06 8.11 -25.79
CA LEU A 65 0.58 9.33 -25.26
C LEU A 65 0.01 10.63 -25.86
N ASP A 66 -0.64 10.54 -27.03
CA ASP A 66 -1.33 11.64 -27.70
C ASP A 66 -2.77 11.86 -27.18
N TRP A 67 -3.24 11.02 -26.24
CA TRP A 67 -4.57 11.20 -25.64
C TRP A 67 -4.51 12.15 -24.45
N ASP A 68 -5.43 13.11 -24.45
CA ASP A 68 -5.75 13.88 -23.26
C ASP A 68 -6.84 13.19 -22.43
N ALA A 69 -7.18 13.80 -21.28
CA ALA A 69 -8.22 13.27 -20.40
C ALA A 69 -9.61 13.24 -21.06
N HIS A 70 -9.89 14.15 -22.01
CA HIS A 70 -11.16 14.21 -22.72
C HIS A 70 -11.31 13.02 -23.68
N ARG A 71 -10.26 12.73 -24.45
CA ARG A 71 -10.23 11.58 -25.37
C ARG A 71 -10.30 10.26 -24.62
N ALA A 72 -9.52 10.11 -23.54
CA ALA A 72 -9.59 8.93 -22.69
C ALA A 72 -10.99 8.73 -22.08
N ARG A 73 -11.63 9.80 -21.61
CA ARG A 73 -13.01 9.77 -21.11
C ARG A 73 -14.00 9.36 -22.19
N SER A 74 -13.90 9.95 -23.38
CA SER A 74 -14.81 9.69 -24.49
C SER A 74 -14.75 8.22 -24.91
N PHE A 75 -13.53 7.68 -25.04
CA PHE A 75 -13.33 6.27 -25.37
C PHE A 75 -13.92 5.31 -24.31
N LEU A 76 -13.74 5.61 -23.02
CA LEU A 76 -14.36 4.82 -21.96
C LEU A 76 -15.88 4.95 -21.95
N ALA A 77 -16.42 6.13 -22.30
CA ALA A 77 -17.85 6.36 -22.39
C ALA A 77 -18.49 5.62 -23.57
N GLU A 78 -17.76 5.39 -24.67
CA GLU A 78 -18.24 4.53 -25.76
C GLU A 78 -18.46 3.08 -25.31
N HIS A 79 -17.60 2.59 -24.41
CA HIS A 79 -17.68 1.21 -23.89
C HIS A 79 -18.58 1.07 -22.66
N TYR A 80 -18.70 2.12 -21.84
CA TYR A 80 -19.43 2.13 -20.58
C TYR A 80 -20.22 3.43 -20.38
N CYS A 81 -21.03 3.81 -21.37
CA CYS A 81 -21.78 5.07 -21.36
C CYS A 81 -22.62 5.25 -20.09
N SER A 82 -23.32 4.20 -19.69
CA SER A 82 -24.19 4.17 -18.50
C SER A 82 -23.43 4.34 -17.18
N ALA A 83 -22.13 4.05 -17.15
CA ALA A 83 -21.31 4.11 -15.94
C ALA A 83 -20.78 5.52 -15.64
N GLY A 84 -20.86 6.44 -16.61
CA GLY A 84 -20.40 7.82 -16.46
C GLY A 84 -18.93 7.93 -16.03
N PRO A 85 -17.96 7.53 -16.87
CA PRO A 85 -16.54 7.61 -16.52
C PRO A 85 -16.08 9.06 -16.33
N VAL A 86 -15.30 9.28 -15.28
CA VAL A 86 -14.65 10.56 -14.96
C VAL A 86 -13.17 10.32 -14.74
N ILE A 87 -12.33 10.80 -15.66
CA ILE A 87 -10.88 10.78 -15.51
C ILE A 87 -10.49 11.79 -14.42
N LYS A 88 -9.85 11.30 -13.35
CA LYS A 88 -9.38 12.09 -12.21
C LYS A 88 -7.89 12.39 -12.28
N SER A 89 -7.13 11.57 -12.99
CA SER A 89 -5.74 11.87 -13.34
C SER A 89 -5.35 11.16 -14.63
N LEU A 90 -4.37 11.73 -15.33
CA LEU A 90 -3.74 11.13 -16.50
C LEU A 90 -2.29 11.64 -16.58
N ALA A 91 -1.33 10.73 -16.66
CA ALA A 91 0.09 11.03 -16.72
C ALA A 91 0.83 9.93 -17.51
N PRO A 92 2.02 10.21 -18.06
CA PRO A 92 2.88 9.16 -18.60
C PRO A 92 3.19 8.11 -17.53
N GLU A 93 3.20 6.84 -17.90
CA GLU A 93 3.75 5.78 -17.06
C GLU A 93 5.23 6.03 -16.77
N ILE A 94 5.74 5.43 -15.70
CA ILE A 94 7.12 5.64 -15.23
C ILE A 94 8.17 5.39 -16.34
N HIS A 95 7.91 4.44 -17.23
CA HIS A 95 8.77 4.09 -18.36
C HIS A 95 8.51 4.91 -19.64
N GLY A 96 7.50 5.79 -19.65
CA GLY A 96 7.23 6.75 -20.73
C GLY A 96 6.73 6.16 -22.06
N ARG A 97 6.24 4.92 -22.11
CA ARG A 97 5.79 4.26 -23.36
C ARG A 97 4.27 4.38 -23.59
N SER A 98 3.53 4.71 -22.55
CA SER A 98 2.08 4.85 -22.52
C SER A 98 1.72 5.75 -21.34
N GLY A 99 0.46 6.17 -21.28
CA GLY A 99 -0.14 6.86 -20.16
C GLY A 99 -0.85 5.91 -19.19
N THR A 100 -0.97 6.37 -17.96
CA THR A 100 -1.77 5.79 -16.88
C THR A 100 -2.55 6.89 -16.17
N GLY A 101 -3.64 6.53 -15.53
CA GLY A 101 -4.50 7.48 -14.87
C GLY A 101 -5.42 6.83 -13.87
N THR A 102 -6.24 7.66 -13.24
CA THR A 102 -7.33 7.20 -12.38
C THR A 102 -8.67 7.59 -12.98
N VAL A 103 -9.62 6.66 -12.96
CA VAL A 103 -10.99 6.86 -13.40
C VAL A 103 -11.95 6.52 -12.27
N VAL A 104 -13.00 7.32 -12.12
CA VAL A 104 -14.14 7.02 -11.25
C VAL A 104 -15.34 6.82 -12.15
N PHE A 105 -16.10 5.75 -11.91
CA PHE A 105 -17.39 5.55 -12.54
C PHE A 105 -18.48 5.99 -11.57
N LEU A 106 -19.36 6.88 -12.03
CA LEU A 106 -20.44 7.45 -11.22
C LEU A 106 -21.50 6.40 -10.89
N ASP A 107 -21.78 5.50 -11.83
CA ASP A 107 -22.61 4.32 -11.60
C ASP A 107 -21.77 3.04 -11.74
N ALA A 108 -21.16 2.63 -10.63
CA ALA A 108 -20.36 1.40 -10.60
C ALA A 108 -21.20 0.12 -10.75
N ALA A 109 -22.52 0.16 -10.54
CA ALA A 109 -23.38 -1.01 -10.70
C ALA A 109 -23.58 -1.38 -12.19
N SER A 110 -23.42 -0.40 -13.07
CA SER A 110 -23.44 -0.60 -14.53
C SER A 110 -22.13 -1.18 -15.10
N LEU A 111 -21.09 -1.34 -14.29
CA LEU A 111 -19.85 -1.98 -14.72
C LEU A 111 -19.97 -3.51 -14.74
N PRO A 112 -19.27 -4.20 -15.66
CA PRO A 112 -19.14 -5.65 -15.64
C PRO A 112 -18.70 -6.20 -14.27
N ASP A 113 -19.28 -7.33 -13.84
CA ASP A 113 -18.97 -7.98 -12.55
C ASP A 113 -17.45 -8.20 -12.34
N ALA A 114 -16.71 -8.53 -13.41
CA ALA A 114 -15.26 -8.70 -13.36
C ALA A 114 -14.53 -7.42 -12.91
N LEU A 115 -14.97 -6.25 -13.37
CA LEU A 115 -14.46 -4.96 -12.93
C LEU A 115 -14.91 -4.65 -11.50
N GLN A 116 -16.12 -5.03 -11.10
CA GLN A 116 -16.57 -4.90 -9.72
C GLN A 116 -15.70 -5.73 -8.75
N MET A 117 -15.22 -6.89 -9.19
CA MET A 117 -14.27 -7.75 -8.47
C MET A 117 -12.80 -7.29 -8.57
N SER A 118 -12.54 -6.11 -9.14
CA SER A 118 -11.21 -5.56 -9.44
C SER A 118 -10.27 -6.43 -10.25
N SER A 119 -10.81 -7.37 -11.02
CA SER A 119 -10.02 -8.09 -12.00
C SER A 119 -9.56 -7.15 -13.11
N MET A 120 -8.37 -7.41 -13.63
CA MET A 120 -7.81 -6.69 -14.78
C MET A 120 -8.70 -6.88 -16.01
N TRP A 121 -9.15 -5.77 -16.59
CA TRP A 121 -9.98 -5.75 -17.78
C TRP A 121 -9.25 -5.11 -18.96
N ARG A 122 -9.33 -5.72 -20.14
CA ARG A 122 -8.64 -5.27 -21.36
C ARG A 122 -9.67 -4.75 -22.36
N ILE A 123 -9.44 -3.54 -22.87
CA ILE A 123 -10.25 -2.91 -23.91
C ILE A 123 -9.36 -2.68 -25.12
N PRO A 124 -9.59 -3.41 -26.23
CA PRO A 124 -8.82 -3.24 -27.45
C PRO A 124 -8.90 -1.80 -27.95
N LEU A 125 -7.76 -1.24 -28.36
CA LEU A 125 -7.73 0.06 -29.03
C LEU A 125 -7.99 -0.12 -30.54
N PRO A 126 -8.63 0.86 -31.21
CA PRO A 126 -8.80 0.83 -32.65
C PRO A 126 -7.44 0.74 -33.34
N LYS A 127 -7.28 -0.20 -34.27
CA LYS A 127 -6.05 -0.31 -35.06
C LYS A 127 -5.94 0.94 -35.93
N GLN A 128 -4.84 1.67 -35.82
CA GLN A 128 -4.51 2.65 -36.86
C GLN A 128 -4.24 1.89 -38.16
N GLU A 129 -4.92 2.28 -39.24
CA GLU A 129 -4.68 1.74 -40.58
C GLU A 129 -3.25 2.08 -41.01
N THR A 130 -2.30 1.20 -40.68
CA THR A 130 -0.91 1.31 -41.07
C THR A 130 -0.49 -0.05 -41.64
N ASN A 131 0.25 -0.03 -42.77
CA ASN A 131 0.73 -1.23 -43.47
C ASN A 131 1.85 -1.98 -42.72
N GLN A 132 2.04 -1.74 -41.42
CA GLN A 132 3.06 -2.39 -40.61
C GLN A 132 2.42 -3.31 -39.57
N PRO A 133 3.03 -4.46 -39.25
CA PRO A 133 2.57 -5.32 -38.17
C PRO A 133 2.73 -4.59 -36.83
N ALA A 134 1.63 -4.03 -36.32
CA ALA A 134 1.56 -3.40 -35.00
C ALA A 134 1.15 -4.44 -33.93
N ARG A 135 1.67 -4.31 -32.71
CA ARG A 135 1.19 -5.09 -31.56
C ARG A 135 -0.26 -4.67 -31.28
N ASP A 136 -1.11 -5.62 -30.91
CA ASP A 136 -2.46 -5.28 -30.46
C ASP A 136 -2.37 -4.41 -29.20
N GLU A 137 -2.74 -3.13 -29.33
CA GLU A 137 -2.77 -2.19 -28.22
C GLU A 137 -4.10 -2.29 -27.48
N CYS A 138 -4.05 -2.18 -26.16
CA CYS A 138 -5.26 -2.19 -25.34
C CYS A 138 -5.11 -1.26 -24.14
N LEU A 139 -6.22 -0.64 -23.77
CA LEU A 139 -6.39 -0.05 -22.45
C LEU A 139 -6.62 -1.15 -21.42
N ILE A 140 -5.97 -1.03 -20.28
CA ILE A 140 -6.16 -1.92 -19.14
C ILE A 140 -6.82 -1.13 -18.02
N LEU A 141 -7.92 -1.66 -17.47
CA LEU A 141 -8.52 -1.18 -16.24
C LEU A 141 -8.29 -2.19 -15.12
N ASP A 142 -7.84 -1.73 -13.96
CA ASP A 142 -7.74 -2.56 -12.76
C ASP A 142 -8.09 -1.77 -11.50
N GLY A 143 -8.53 -2.48 -10.47
CA GLY A 143 -8.93 -1.87 -9.20
C GLY A 143 -8.04 -2.24 -8.02
N ASP A 144 -6.88 -2.84 -8.27
CA ASP A 144 -5.92 -3.31 -7.25
C ASP A 144 -4.68 -2.43 -7.17
N PHE A 145 -4.34 -1.72 -8.26
CA PHE A 145 -3.21 -0.80 -8.34
C PHE A 145 -1.84 -1.48 -8.13
N HIS A 146 -1.71 -2.78 -8.40
CA HIS A 146 -0.43 -3.49 -8.32
C HIS A 146 0.64 -2.92 -9.28
N GLY A 147 1.88 -2.81 -8.81
CA GLY A 147 2.97 -2.12 -9.51
C GLY A 147 2.93 -0.60 -9.33
N ILE A 148 3.84 0.11 -10.00
CA ILE A 148 3.88 1.57 -9.96
C ILE A 148 2.75 2.17 -10.80
N THR A 149 2.09 3.17 -10.22
CA THR A 149 1.08 4.01 -10.87
C THR A 149 1.52 5.46 -10.77
N THR A 150 1.69 6.14 -11.90
CA THR A 150 1.94 7.59 -11.91
C THR A 150 0.61 8.31 -11.76
N LEU A 151 0.46 9.04 -10.65
CA LEU A 151 -0.76 9.76 -10.31
C LEU A 151 -0.75 11.18 -10.89
N PHE A 152 0.43 11.77 -10.98
CA PHE A 152 0.65 13.09 -11.56
C PHE A 152 2.07 13.19 -12.11
N ALA A 153 2.23 13.85 -13.25
CA ALA A 153 3.54 14.24 -13.78
C ALA A 153 3.50 15.70 -14.23
N PRO A 154 4.42 16.56 -13.75
CA PRO A 154 4.54 17.92 -14.25
C PRO A 154 5.12 17.92 -15.67
N PRO A 155 5.02 19.03 -16.41
CA PRO A 155 5.74 19.20 -17.67
C PRO A 155 7.23 18.85 -17.52
N PRO A 156 7.90 18.30 -18.56
CA PRO A 156 9.29 17.84 -18.46
C PRO A 156 10.27 18.90 -17.93
N ASP A 157 10.08 20.16 -18.33
CA ASP A 157 10.90 21.29 -17.89
C ASP A 157 10.69 21.67 -16.43
N ASP A 158 9.54 21.33 -15.85
CA ASP A 158 9.21 21.56 -14.46
C ASP A 158 9.46 20.33 -13.57
N HIS A 159 9.68 19.14 -14.15
CA HIS A 159 10.00 17.91 -13.39
C HIS A 159 11.38 17.96 -12.72
N LYS A 160 11.39 18.14 -11.39
CA LYS A 160 12.61 18.24 -10.59
C LYS A 160 12.79 17.13 -9.56
N VAL A 161 11.70 16.54 -9.06
CA VAL A 161 11.70 15.52 -7.99
C VAL A 161 10.73 14.39 -8.34
N ASP A 162 11.05 13.17 -7.90
CA ASP A 162 10.15 12.02 -7.93
C ASP A 162 9.67 11.70 -6.50
N VAL A 163 8.39 11.37 -6.36
CA VAL A 163 7.79 10.93 -5.08
C VAL A 163 7.09 9.60 -5.29
N VAL A 164 7.37 8.60 -4.45
CA VAL A 164 6.73 7.28 -4.50
C VAL A 164 6.12 6.93 -3.15
N ALA A 165 4.80 6.67 -3.13
CA ALA A 165 4.05 6.32 -1.93
C ALA A 165 3.73 4.81 -1.82
N LEU A 166 3.99 4.20 -0.67
CA LEU A 166 3.79 2.78 -0.37
C LEU A 166 2.88 2.59 0.85
N SER A 167 1.83 1.80 0.69
CA SER A 167 0.92 1.42 1.77
C SER A 167 1.49 0.32 2.67
N GLY A 168 0.83 0.07 3.81
CA GLY A 168 1.14 -1.04 4.71
C GLY A 168 0.45 -2.37 4.40
N LEU A 169 0.62 -3.34 5.31
CA LEU A 169 0.00 -4.67 5.26
C LEU A 169 -1.53 -4.56 5.24
N GLY A 170 -2.19 -5.33 4.37
CA GLY A 170 -3.64 -5.26 4.14
C GLY A 170 -4.12 -3.94 3.51
N GLY A 171 -3.21 -3.03 3.17
CA GLY A 171 -3.51 -1.73 2.59
C GLY A 171 -3.55 -1.77 1.07
N HIS A 172 -4.51 -1.03 0.49
CA HIS A 172 -4.60 -0.83 -0.96
C HIS A 172 -3.84 0.44 -1.36
N ALA A 173 -2.97 0.39 -2.38
CA ALA A 173 -2.09 1.49 -2.76
C ALA A 173 -2.80 2.86 -2.90
N PHE A 174 -3.93 2.90 -3.62
CA PHE A 174 -4.76 4.11 -3.69
C PHE A 174 -5.56 4.38 -2.39
N GLY A 175 -6.34 3.39 -1.93
CA GLY A 175 -7.26 3.51 -0.81
C GLY A 175 -6.61 3.81 0.55
N SER A 176 -5.35 3.42 0.78
CA SER A 176 -4.65 3.69 2.04
C SER A 176 -4.47 5.19 2.28
N PHE A 177 -4.16 5.95 1.23
CA PHE A 177 -3.97 7.40 1.29
C PHE A 177 -5.25 8.20 1.00
N LYS A 178 -6.38 7.52 0.80
CA LYS A 178 -7.69 8.14 0.62
C LYS A 178 -8.36 8.37 1.97
N GLU A 179 -8.95 9.55 2.17
CA GLU A 179 -9.78 9.87 3.33
C GLU A 179 -10.93 8.85 3.50
N ARG A 180 -11.38 8.60 4.73
CA ARG A 180 -12.36 7.53 5.02
C ARG A 180 -13.72 7.77 4.37
N GLU A 181 -14.25 8.99 4.47
CA GLU A 181 -15.64 9.31 4.11
C GLU A 181 -15.75 10.33 2.97
N GLY A 182 -14.74 10.39 2.12
CA GLY A 182 -14.73 11.31 0.99
C GLY A 182 -13.98 10.76 -0.21
N THR A 183 -13.53 11.66 -1.08
CA THR A 183 -12.90 11.32 -2.35
C THR A 183 -11.44 11.73 -2.44
N ASN A 184 -10.98 12.56 -1.51
CA ASN A 184 -9.63 13.09 -1.48
C ASN A 184 -8.63 11.97 -1.21
N MET A 185 -7.73 11.77 -2.15
CA MET A 185 -6.55 10.95 -2.00
C MET A 185 -5.37 11.89 -2.11
N TRP A 186 -4.86 12.36 -0.96
CA TRP A 186 -3.97 13.52 -0.88
C TRP A 186 -2.68 13.37 -1.69
N ILE A 187 -2.18 12.14 -1.90
CA ILE A 187 -1.02 11.88 -2.77
C ILE A 187 -1.33 12.27 -4.24
N ARG A 188 -2.56 12.08 -4.71
CA ARG A 188 -3.01 12.48 -6.06
C ARG A 188 -3.54 13.91 -6.08
N ASP A 189 -4.37 14.26 -5.10
CA ASP A 189 -5.27 15.42 -5.18
C ASP A 189 -4.68 16.70 -4.55
N SER A 190 -3.70 16.58 -3.65
CA SER A 190 -3.13 17.72 -2.90
C SER A 190 -1.62 17.85 -3.16
N LEU A 191 -0.86 16.79 -2.89
CA LEU A 191 0.60 16.79 -2.90
C LEU A 191 1.24 17.34 -4.19
N PRO A 192 0.74 17.04 -5.40
CA PRO A 192 1.30 17.61 -6.63
C PRO A 192 1.30 19.15 -6.65
N TYR A 193 0.26 19.75 -6.07
CA TYR A 193 0.06 21.20 -6.06
C TYR A 193 0.76 21.90 -4.89
N ASP A 194 1.21 21.14 -3.90
CA ASP A 194 1.98 21.65 -2.76
C ASP A 194 3.49 21.59 -2.98
N LEU A 195 3.96 20.64 -3.80
CA LEU A 195 5.36 20.54 -4.23
C LEU A 195 5.59 21.39 -5.49
N THR A 196 5.72 22.70 -5.28
CA THR A 196 5.89 23.69 -6.34
C THR A 196 7.27 24.34 -6.34
N ARG A 197 7.66 24.88 -7.50
CA ARG A 197 8.86 25.72 -7.60
C ARG A 197 8.57 27.10 -7.03
N GLU A 198 9.45 27.59 -6.16
CA GLU A 198 9.30 28.91 -5.54
C GLU A 198 9.23 30.05 -6.56
N ASN A 199 9.94 29.92 -7.68
CA ASN A 199 10.04 30.99 -8.68
C ASN A 199 8.91 30.99 -9.71
N THR A 200 8.16 29.90 -9.87
CA THR A 200 7.08 29.81 -10.88
C THR A 200 5.72 29.44 -10.30
N GLY A 201 5.66 28.96 -9.06
CA GLY A 201 4.44 28.40 -8.46
C GLY A 201 3.96 27.11 -9.13
N ARG A 202 4.69 26.56 -10.11
CA ARG A 202 4.27 25.36 -10.85
C ARG A 202 4.64 24.08 -10.11
N PRO A 203 3.81 23.03 -10.18
CA PRO A 203 4.15 21.69 -9.71
C PRO A 203 5.50 21.21 -10.25
N MET A 204 6.33 20.62 -9.39
CA MET A 204 7.66 20.13 -9.77
C MET A 204 7.90 18.64 -9.51
N ALA A 205 6.97 17.99 -8.82
CA ALA A 205 7.10 16.60 -8.42
C ALA A 205 6.27 15.69 -9.32
N ARG A 206 6.88 14.65 -9.90
CA ARG A 206 6.13 13.50 -10.41
C ARG A 206 5.77 12.64 -9.21
N VAL A 207 4.48 12.35 -9.05
CA VAL A 207 3.95 11.66 -7.87
C VAL A 207 3.39 10.31 -8.29
N MET A 208 3.83 9.26 -7.58
CA MET A 208 3.53 7.88 -7.86
C MET A 208 3.06 7.15 -6.60
N THR A 209 2.29 6.08 -6.78
CA THR A 209 2.06 5.09 -5.74
C THR A 209 2.46 3.71 -6.23
N TYR A 210 2.94 2.86 -5.33
CA TYR A 210 3.27 1.47 -5.62
C TYR A 210 2.35 0.55 -4.84
N GLY A 211 1.65 -0.32 -5.58
CA GLY A 211 0.85 -1.39 -5.00
C GLY A 211 1.53 -2.74 -5.09
N TYR A 212 1.25 -3.57 -4.12
CA TYR A 212 1.69 -4.95 -4.02
C TYR A 212 0.59 -5.76 -3.33
N GLU A 213 0.61 -7.07 -3.49
CA GLU A 213 -0.34 -7.94 -2.80
C GLU A 213 -0.07 -7.89 -1.30
N SER A 214 -0.95 -7.22 -0.58
CA SER A 214 -0.82 -6.96 0.86
C SER A 214 -1.89 -7.70 1.68
N SER A 215 -2.85 -8.37 1.03
CA SER A 215 -3.91 -9.09 1.72
C SER A 215 -3.36 -10.31 2.46
N VAL A 216 -3.71 -10.42 3.74
CA VAL A 216 -3.27 -11.52 4.61
C VAL A 216 -4.34 -12.56 4.85
N ALA A 217 -5.60 -12.16 4.96
CA ALA A 217 -6.70 -13.06 5.25
C ALA A 217 -7.02 -13.95 4.04
N ARG A 218 -6.95 -15.28 4.22
CA ARG A 218 -7.20 -16.28 3.16
C ARG A 218 -6.32 -16.11 1.91
N SER A 219 -5.19 -15.43 2.06
CA SER A 219 -4.26 -15.22 0.97
C SER A 219 -3.48 -16.51 0.69
N LYS A 220 -3.19 -16.74 -0.59
CA LYS A 220 -2.35 -17.85 -1.07
C LYS A 220 -0.92 -17.39 -1.37
N ASN A 221 -0.62 -16.13 -1.12
CA ASN A 221 0.68 -15.54 -1.39
C ASN A 221 1.69 -15.97 -0.32
N ILE A 222 2.87 -16.42 -0.75
CA ILE A 222 4.00 -16.84 0.11
C ILE A 222 5.10 -15.79 0.20
N GLN A 223 4.93 -14.63 -0.44
CA GLN A 223 5.94 -13.57 -0.47
C GLN A 223 6.35 -13.13 0.93
N ASN A 224 7.65 -13.14 1.16
CA ASN A 224 8.26 -12.57 2.35
C ASN A 224 8.66 -11.11 2.11
N LEU A 225 9.25 -10.47 3.12
CA LEU A 225 9.67 -9.06 3.03
C LEU A 225 10.73 -8.81 1.94
N GLU A 226 11.63 -9.76 1.70
CA GLU A 226 12.67 -9.67 0.67
C GLU A 226 12.10 -9.78 -0.74
N ASP A 227 11.10 -10.65 -0.96
CA ASP A 227 10.38 -10.75 -2.23
C ASP A 227 9.66 -9.44 -2.58
N LEU A 228 9.01 -8.84 -1.57
CA LEU A 228 8.33 -7.55 -1.70
C LEU A 228 9.32 -6.42 -2.00
N ALA A 229 10.46 -6.40 -1.33
CA ALA A 229 11.54 -5.44 -1.53
C ALA A 229 12.18 -5.54 -2.92
N THR A 230 12.39 -6.76 -3.41
CA THR A 230 12.91 -7.04 -4.76
C THR A 230 11.92 -6.58 -5.82
N SER A 231 10.62 -6.84 -5.62
CA SER A 231 9.56 -6.37 -6.53
C SER A 231 9.49 -4.85 -6.58
N PHE A 232 9.62 -4.19 -5.43
CA PHE A 232 9.66 -2.74 -5.34
C PHE A 232 10.90 -2.15 -6.02
N HIS A 233 12.08 -2.70 -5.74
CA HIS A 233 13.34 -2.35 -6.40
C HIS A 233 13.22 -2.41 -7.92
N ASN A 234 12.77 -3.54 -8.47
CA ASN A 234 12.60 -3.71 -9.92
C ASN A 234 11.68 -2.65 -10.54
N SER A 235 10.66 -2.23 -9.79
CA SER A 235 9.73 -1.19 -10.27
C SER A 235 10.38 0.20 -10.33
N LEU A 236 11.36 0.49 -9.48
CA LEU A 236 12.07 1.77 -9.44
C LEU A 236 13.15 1.92 -10.52
N LEU A 237 13.63 0.83 -11.13
CA LEU A 237 14.69 0.88 -12.15
C LEU A 237 14.36 1.78 -13.36
N ALA A 238 13.07 1.96 -13.66
CA ALA A 238 12.63 2.88 -14.70
C ALA A 238 12.96 4.37 -14.40
N LEU A 239 13.29 4.74 -13.15
CA LEU A 239 13.70 6.09 -12.78
C LEU A 239 15.14 6.43 -13.22
N VAL A 240 16.02 5.43 -13.25
CA VAL A 240 17.45 5.62 -13.51
C VAL A 240 17.82 5.46 -14.98
N GLY A 241 16.98 4.81 -15.79
CA GLY A 241 17.13 4.73 -17.25
C GLY A 241 16.83 6.03 -18.02
N THR A 242 16.79 7.19 -17.35
CA THR A 242 16.48 8.49 -17.96
C THR A 242 17.73 9.36 -18.06
N PRO A 243 17.81 10.32 -19.02
CA PRO A 243 18.99 11.19 -19.15
C PRO A 243 19.33 11.99 -17.89
N THR A 244 18.35 12.22 -16.99
CA THR A 244 18.57 12.98 -15.74
C THR A 244 17.82 12.38 -14.55
N VAL A 245 18.45 11.46 -13.82
CA VAL A 245 17.93 10.86 -12.57
C VAL A 245 17.58 11.93 -11.53
N LYS A 246 16.30 12.08 -11.19
CA LYS A 246 15.81 13.09 -10.23
C LYS A 246 15.97 12.60 -8.78
N PRO A 247 16.12 13.50 -7.78
CA PRO A 247 16.01 13.12 -6.40
C PRO A 247 14.66 12.45 -6.15
N LEU A 248 14.70 11.38 -5.38
CA LEU A 248 13.57 10.54 -5.03
C LEU A 248 13.24 10.75 -3.56
N ILE A 249 11.97 10.99 -3.29
CA ILE A 249 11.38 11.00 -1.95
C ILE A 249 10.45 9.79 -1.83
N LEU A 250 10.66 8.98 -0.82
CA LEU A 250 9.82 7.82 -0.51
C LEU A 250 8.86 8.16 0.61
N VAL A 251 7.58 7.87 0.44
CA VAL A 251 6.54 8.00 1.48
C VAL A 251 6.04 6.61 1.79
N ALA A 252 6.17 6.15 3.02
CA ALA A 252 5.87 4.76 3.32
C ALA A 252 5.15 4.59 4.64
N HIS A 253 4.09 3.79 4.63
CA HIS A 253 3.25 3.50 5.80
C HIS A 253 3.47 2.07 6.28
N SER A 254 3.67 1.89 7.59
CA SER A 254 3.74 0.58 8.24
C SER A 254 4.67 -0.40 7.52
N LEU A 255 4.20 -1.58 7.09
CA LEU A 255 4.99 -2.56 6.31
C LEU A 255 5.70 -1.95 5.09
N GLY A 256 5.09 -0.97 4.41
CA GLY A 256 5.70 -0.30 3.26
C GLY A 256 7.06 0.32 3.61
N GLY A 257 7.23 0.80 4.84
CA GLY A 257 8.51 1.34 5.30
C GLY A 257 9.58 0.28 5.50
N LEU A 258 9.21 -0.91 5.94
CA LEU A 258 10.14 -2.05 6.04
C LEU A 258 10.56 -2.58 4.67
N ILE A 259 9.64 -2.54 3.69
CA ILE A 259 9.96 -2.82 2.28
C ILE A 259 10.99 -1.80 1.78
N VAL A 260 10.75 -0.50 2.02
CA VAL A 260 11.71 0.57 1.68
C VAL A 260 13.07 0.34 2.35
N LYS A 261 13.12 0.04 3.66
CA LYS A 261 14.37 -0.26 4.37
C LYS A 261 15.12 -1.41 3.71
N GLN A 262 14.42 -2.52 3.40
CA GLN A 262 15.04 -3.68 2.77
C GLN A 262 15.60 -3.35 1.38
N THR A 263 14.83 -2.63 0.55
CA THR A 263 15.27 -2.18 -0.78
C THR A 263 16.50 -1.29 -0.68
N VAL A 264 16.51 -0.33 0.22
CA VAL A 264 17.65 0.57 0.46
C VAL A 264 18.90 -0.20 0.90
N ILE A 265 18.75 -1.17 1.81
CA ILE A 265 19.85 -2.04 2.24
C ILE A 265 20.42 -2.81 1.05
N THR A 266 19.57 -3.44 0.24
CA THR A 266 19.97 -4.18 -0.96
C THR A 266 20.73 -3.29 -1.94
N LEU A 267 20.18 -2.11 -2.25
CA LEU A 267 20.81 -1.14 -3.15
C LEU A 267 22.17 -0.67 -2.62
N SER A 268 22.29 -0.41 -1.32
CA SER A 268 23.55 0.06 -0.71
C SER A 268 24.70 -0.95 -0.81
N LYS A 269 24.38 -2.24 -0.98
CA LYS A 269 25.33 -3.34 -1.15
C LYS A 269 25.60 -3.68 -2.62
N SER A 270 24.80 -3.15 -3.54
CA SER A 270 24.91 -3.44 -4.97
C SER A 270 26.07 -2.69 -5.62
N LYS A 271 26.67 -3.33 -6.63
CA LYS A 271 27.70 -2.73 -7.50
C LYS A 271 27.19 -2.50 -8.92
N ILE A 272 25.91 -2.77 -9.15
CA ILE A 272 25.25 -2.54 -10.44
C ILE A 272 25.07 -1.02 -10.62
N GLU A 273 25.39 -0.50 -11.80
CA GLU A 273 25.36 0.95 -12.06
C GLU A 273 23.98 1.56 -11.80
N ASP A 274 22.92 0.94 -12.32
CA ASP A 274 21.54 1.37 -12.11
C ASP A 274 21.17 1.43 -10.61
N ASP A 275 21.62 0.46 -9.81
CA ASP A 275 21.37 0.43 -8.38
C ASP A 275 22.12 1.54 -7.64
N MET A 276 23.38 1.79 -8.03
CA MET A 276 24.19 2.89 -7.49
C MET A 276 23.58 4.26 -7.83
N GLN A 277 23.04 4.42 -9.05
CA GLN A 277 22.30 5.62 -9.43
C GLN A 277 21.00 5.75 -8.63
N LEU A 278 20.29 4.64 -8.39
CA LEU A 278 19.01 4.64 -7.69
C LEU A 278 19.18 4.98 -6.21
N ILE A 279 20.15 4.37 -5.51
CA ILE A 279 20.44 4.72 -4.12
C ILE A 279 20.92 6.16 -4.00
N GLY A 280 21.74 6.64 -4.94
CA GLY A 280 22.18 8.04 -4.99
C GLY A 280 21.05 9.03 -5.31
N ALA A 281 19.93 8.56 -5.87
CA ALA A 281 18.75 9.35 -6.09
C ALA A 281 17.88 9.50 -4.84
N ILE A 282 17.87 8.50 -3.94
CA ILE A 282 17.07 8.53 -2.71
C ILE A 282 17.60 9.62 -1.79
N TYR A 283 16.84 10.71 -1.70
CA TYR A 283 17.18 11.86 -0.85
C TYR A 283 16.35 11.85 0.44
N GLY A 284 15.03 11.70 0.31
CA GLY A 284 14.11 11.86 1.44
C GLY A 284 13.30 10.60 1.70
N ILE A 285 13.04 10.28 2.95
CA ILE A 285 12.09 9.23 3.33
C ILE A 285 11.14 9.75 4.41
N VAL A 286 9.84 9.61 4.19
CA VAL A 286 8.81 9.93 5.17
C VAL A 286 8.13 8.63 5.60
N PHE A 287 8.36 8.24 6.85
CA PHE A 287 7.79 7.05 7.45
C PHE A 287 6.55 7.40 8.28
N PHE A 288 5.47 6.65 8.07
CA PHE A 288 4.23 6.74 8.86
C PHE A 288 4.02 5.43 9.61
N GLY A 289 4.19 5.44 10.93
CA GLY A 289 3.95 4.29 11.81
C GLY A 289 4.76 3.05 11.41
N VAL A 290 5.97 3.22 10.90
CA VAL A 290 6.75 2.07 10.41
C VAL A 290 7.29 1.31 11.62
N PRO A 291 7.00 0.02 11.81
CA PRO A 291 7.40 -0.70 13.01
C PRO A 291 8.87 -1.12 12.95
N HIS A 292 9.79 -0.16 13.10
CA HIS A 292 11.23 -0.40 13.02
C HIS A 292 11.73 -1.39 14.06
N ASP A 293 11.11 -1.37 15.26
CA ASP A 293 11.35 -2.30 16.36
C ASP A 293 10.14 -3.21 16.62
N GLY A 294 9.27 -3.35 15.62
CA GLY A 294 8.13 -4.26 15.61
C GLY A 294 6.82 -3.65 16.09
N MET A 295 5.74 -4.41 15.92
CA MET A 295 4.37 -4.03 16.28
C MET A 295 3.65 -5.11 17.09
N ASP A 296 2.49 -4.76 17.64
CA ASP A 296 1.56 -5.73 18.18
C ASP A 296 0.85 -6.50 17.05
N ILE A 297 1.18 -7.78 16.93
CA ILE A 297 0.63 -8.68 15.91
C ILE A 297 -0.42 -9.66 16.46
N ARG A 298 -0.80 -9.56 17.74
CA ARG A 298 -1.67 -10.54 18.41
C ARG A 298 -3.02 -10.72 17.69
N SER A 299 -3.58 -9.64 17.17
CA SER A 299 -4.84 -9.66 16.41
C SER A 299 -4.67 -10.10 14.95
N LEU A 300 -3.45 -10.02 14.40
CA LEU A 300 -3.14 -10.45 13.04
C LEU A 300 -2.87 -11.95 12.95
N ILE A 301 -2.31 -12.56 14.01
CA ILE A 301 -2.02 -13.99 14.10
C ILE A 301 -3.24 -14.86 13.74
N PRO A 302 -4.43 -14.64 14.31
CA PRO A 302 -5.62 -15.42 13.95
C PRO A 302 -6.07 -15.23 12.49
N MET A 303 -5.76 -14.10 11.86
CA MET A 303 -6.13 -13.83 10.45
C MET A 303 -5.37 -14.69 9.47
N VAL A 304 -4.09 -14.95 9.78
CA VAL A 304 -3.21 -15.77 8.94
C VAL A 304 -3.25 -17.24 9.31
N GLY A 305 -3.51 -17.59 10.57
CA GLY A 305 -3.44 -18.98 11.05
C GLY A 305 -2.09 -19.61 10.70
N ASP A 306 -2.11 -20.86 10.21
CA ASP A 306 -0.95 -21.54 9.63
C ASP A 306 -0.79 -21.28 8.12
N GLY A 307 -1.44 -20.23 7.63
CA GLY A 307 -1.41 -19.82 6.23
C GLY A 307 -0.06 -19.26 5.78
N PRO A 308 0.12 -19.05 4.48
CA PRO A 308 1.43 -18.74 3.89
C PRO A 308 2.03 -17.40 4.34
N ASN A 309 1.19 -16.42 4.72
CA ASN A 309 1.64 -15.13 5.23
C ASN A 309 2.06 -15.15 6.71
N ARG A 310 2.01 -16.30 7.39
CA ARG A 310 2.35 -16.40 8.82
C ARG A 310 3.74 -15.86 9.13
N SER A 311 4.73 -16.29 8.35
CA SER A 311 6.13 -15.86 8.52
C SER A 311 6.29 -14.35 8.29
N LEU A 312 5.61 -13.78 7.28
CA LEU A 312 5.63 -12.33 7.05
C LEU A 312 5.06 -11.58 8.25
N VAL A 313 3.91 -11.99 8.80
CA VAL A 313 3.31 -11.33 9.98
C VAL A 313 4.20 -11.47 11.21
N GLU A 314 4.78 -12.65 11.45
CA GLU A 314 5.71 -12.87 12.57
C GLU A 314 6.99 -12.03 12.45
N SER A 315 7.45 -11.76 11.22
CA SER A 315 8.59 -10.86 11.01
C SER A 315 8.33 -9.41 11.46
N LEU A 316 7.06 -9.02 11.67
CA LEU A 316 6.65 -7.71 12.19
C LEU A 316 6.56 -7.68 13.72
N SER A 317 6.72 -8.83 14.38
CA SER A 317 6.63 -8.94 15.84
C SER A 317 7.69 -8.09 16.53
N ARG A 318 7.31 -7.45 17.64
CA ARG A 318 8.27 -6.90 18.63
C ARG A 318 9.11 -7.98 19.31
N ILE A 319 8.67 -9.24 19.25
CA ILE A 319 9.31 -10.36 19.92
C ILE A 319 10.12 -11.15 18.89
N ASN A 320 11.44 -11.15 19.05
CA ASN A 320 12.40 -12.01 18.34
C ASN A 320 12.34 -11.91 16.80
N SER A 321 12.05 -10.74 16.24
CA SER A 321 12.16 -10.55 14.79
C SER A 321 13.61 -10.40 14.35
N GLN A 322 14.15 -11.45 13.74
CA GLN A 322 15.48 -11.45 13.12
C GLN A 322 15.57 -10.43 11.97
N THR A 323 14.48 -10.28 11.22
CA THR A 323 14.35 -9.36 10.09
C THR A 323 14.50 -7.92 10.56
N LEU A 324 13.75 -7.50 11.58
CA LEU A 324 13.82 -6.13 12.11
C LEU A 324 15.18 -5.85 12.75
N THR A 325 15.73 -6.80 13.50
CA THR A 325 17.07 -6.69 14.09
C THR A 325 18.13 -6.45 13.01
N THR A 326 18.05 -7.18 11.89
CA THR A 326 18.97 -7.02 10.77
C THR A 326 18.78 -5.68 10.07
N GLN A 327 17.54 -5.28 9.80
CA GLN A 327 17.27 -3.97 9.20
C GLN A 327 17.74 -2.82 10.10
N GLN A 328 17.56 -2.90 11.41
CA GLN A 328 18.03 -1.87 12.33
C GLN A 328 19.55 -1.70 12.26
N ARG A 329 20.29 -2.82 12.21
CA ARG A 329 21.75 -2.81 12.09
C ARG A 329 22.23 -2.31 10.74
N GLU A 330 21.56 -2.66 9.63
CA GLU A 330 22.10 -2.40 8.29
C GLU A 330 21.60 -1.09 7.67
N PHE A 331 20.39 -0.65 8.02
CA PHE A 331 19.79 0.53 7.41
C PHE A 331 20.50 1.83 7.78
N HIS A 332 21.07 1.92 9.00
CA HIS A 332 21.67 3.16 9.50
C HIS A 332 22.80 3.71 8.61
N THR A 333 23.56 2.82 7.94
CA THR A 333 24.65 3.18 7.02
C THR A 333 24.24 3.12 5.55
N ALA A 334 23.11 2.50 5.21
CA ALA A 334 22.71 2.23 3.84
C ALA A 334 22.43 3.51 3.01
N LEU A 335 22.00 4.59 3.66
CA LEU A 335 21.71 5.88 3.02
C LEU A 335 22.89 6.87 3.07
N GLY A 336 24.09 6.40 3.39
CA GLY A 336 25.29 7.21 3.48
C GLY A 336 25.42 7.98 4.80
N LYS A 337 26.24 9.03 4.76
CA LYS A 337 26.56 9.86 5.93
C LYS A 337 25.48 10.90 6.20
N GLU A 338 25.54 11.52 7.38
CA GLU A 338 24.72 12.68 7.73
C GLU A 338 24.77 13.75 6.63
N GLY A 339 23.60 14.28 6.27
CA GLY A 339 23.43 15.27 5.20
C GLY A 339 23.36 14.72 3.77
N SER A 340 23.60 13.42 3.54
CA SER A 340 23.38 12.80 2.22
C SER A 340 21.90 12.59 1.91
N SER A 341 21.11 12.34 2.95
CA SER A 341 19.69 11.99 2.89
C SER A 341 19.02 12.34 4.21
N GLU A 342 17.69 12.48 4.18
CA GLU A 342 16.89 12.90 5.33
C GLU A 342 15.67 11.98 5.55
N ILE A 343 15.39 11.63 6.80
CA ILE A 343 14.25 10.83 7.23
C ILE A 343 13.37 11.65 8.17
N VAL A 344 12.06 11.54 7.99
CA VAL A 344 11.05 12.07 8.91
C VAL A 344 10.11 10.94 9.30
N CYS A 345 9.88 10.76 10.59
CA CYS A 345 9.03 9.72 11.15
C CYS A 345 7.77 10.32 11.78
N PHE A 346 6.61 9.78 11.40
CA PHE A 346 5.31 10.06 11.97
C PHE A 346 4.85 8.87 12.81
N TYR A 347 4.30 9.13 14.01
CA TYR A 347 3.80 8.08 14.90
C TYR A 347 2.35 8.31 15.34
N GLU A 348 1.64 7.21 15.65
CA GLU A 348 0.25 7.25 16.09
C GLU A 348 0.16 7.74 17.55
N THR A 349 -0.95 8.41 17.87
CA THR A 349 -1.22 8.85 19.24
C THR A 349 -2.61 8.44 19.73
N LEU A 350 -3.40 7.76 18.90
CA LEU A 350 -4.66 7.12 19.29
C LEU A 350 -4.54 5.61 19.13
N GLU A 351 -5.21 4.88 20.01
CA GLU A 351 -5.32 3.42 19.90
C GLU A 351 -6.13 3.03 18.66
N SER A 352 -5.73 1.92 18.03
CA SER A 352 -6.40 1.39 16.85
C SER A 352 -7.31 0.22 17.24
N PRO A 353 -8.54 0.13 16.69
CA PRO A 353 -9.35 -1.06 16.85
C PRO A 353 -8.65 -2.26 16.19
N THR A 354 -8.70 -3.41 16.85
CA THR A 354 -7.98 -4.61 16.39
C THR A 354 -8.86 -5.54 15.56
N ALA A 355 -8.23 -6.45 14.80
CA ALA A 355 -8.95 -7.42 13.98
C ALA A 355 -9.67 -8.46 14.85
N GLN A 356 -10.95 -8.68 14.55
CA GLN A 356 -11.81 -9.69 15.17
C GLN A 356 -12.77 -10.27 14.13
N ILE A 357 -13.22 -11.52 14.34
CA ILE A 357 -14.30 -12.10 13.53
C ILE A 357 -15.63 -11.55 14.04
N LYS A 358 -16.38 -10.92 13.14
CA LYS A 358 -17.76 -10.49 13.34
C LYS A 358 -18.61 -11.01 12.16
N ASP A 359 -19.69 -11.72 12.45
CA ASP A 359 -20.60 -12.29 11.43
C ASP A 359 -19.87 -13.15 10.37
N GLY A 360 -18.88 -13.94 10.81
CA GLY A 360 -18.08 -14.81 9.94
C GLY A 360 -17.10 -14.08 9.02
N LYS A 361 -16.87 -12.78 9.23
CA LYS A 361 -15.94 -11.95 8.45
C LYS A 361 -14.96 -11.22 9.38
N TRP A 362 -13.76 -10.97 8.89
CA TRP A 362 -12.79 -10.13 9.60
C TRP A 362 -13.24 -8.67 9.58
N ALA A 363 -13.26 -8.04 10.74
CA ALA A 363 -13.57 -6.63 10.93
C ALA A 363 -12.62 -6.01 11.98
N MET A 364 -12.35 -4.71 11.85
CA MET A 364 -11.57 -3.95 12.83
C MET A 364 -12.50 -3.45 13.94
N THR A 365 -13.01 -4.38 14.75
CA THR A 365 -13.97 -4.11 15.84
C THR A 365 -13.56 -4.76 17.16
N GLY A 366 -12.36 -5.32 17.23
CA GLY A 366 -11.79 -5.84 18.46
C GLY A 366 -11.34 -4.72 19.40
N PRO A 367 -10.85 -5.07 20.61
CA PRO A 367 -10.36 -4.11 21.58
C PRO A 367 -9.28 -3.19 21.00
N ASP A 368 -9.29 -1.94 21.41
CA ASP A 368 -8.32 -0.95 20.96
C ASP A 368 -6.92 -1.25 21.54
N ALA A 369 -5.89 -0.96 20.74
CA ALA A 369 -4.50 -1.05 21.16
C ALA A 369 -3.60 -0.09 20.36
N ILE A 370 -2.52 0.38 20.99
CA ILE A 370 -1.39 0.96 20.26
C ILE A 370 -0.67 -0.18 19.52
N LEU A 371 -0.71 -0.15 18.20
CA LEU A 371 -0.13 -1.19 17.36
C LEU A 371 1.38 -0.98 17.24
N VAL A 372 1.81 0.25 17.05
CA VAL A 372 3.23 0.63 16.92
C VAL A 372 3.54 1.71 17.95
N THR A 373 4.44 1.40 18.88
CA THR A 373 4.86 2.41 19.88
C THR A 373 5.63 3.54 19.21
N LYS A 374 5.63 4.73 19.82
CA LYS A 374 6.47 5.85 19.38
C LYS A 374 7.90 5.41 19.12
N SER A 375 8.52 4.70 20.06
CA SER A 375 9.91 4.22 19.94
C SER A 375 10.15 3.33 18.73
N SER A 376 9.18 2.47 18.37
CA SER A 376 9.25 1.60 17.21
C SER A 376 8.99 2.36 15.91
N ALA A 377 8.14 3.39 15.94
CA ALA A 377 7.80 4.22 14.80
C ALA A 377 8.86 5.27 14.42
N THR A 378 9.83 5.53 15.30
CA THR A 378 10.83 6.60 15.16
C THR A 378 12.27 6.07 15.29
N HIS A 379 13.25 6.96 15.43
CA HIS A 379 14.64 6.60 15.78
C HIS A 379 15.35 5.72 14.74
N CYS A 380 15.20 6.01 13.44
CA CYS A 380 15.87 5.25 12.38
C CYS A 380 17.39 5.41 12.36
N ARG A 381 17.89 6.63 12.63
CA ARG A 381 19.31 6.98 12.59
C ARG A 381 19.66 7.93 13.74
N PRO A 382 20.88 7.88 14.29
CA PRO A 382 21.26 8.68 15.46
C PRO A 382 21.16 10.20 15.28
N TRP A 383 21.31 10.72 14.06
CA TRP A 383 21.27 12.16 13.76
C TRP A 383 19.88 12.66 13.34
N GLU A 384 18.87 11.79 13.30
CA GLU A 384 17.47 12.14 12.96
C GLU A 384 16.53 11.78 14.12
N ASP A 385 17.05 12.01 15.31
CA ASP A 385 16.38 11.72 16.59
C ASP A 385 15.74 12.99 17.22
N GLY A 386 15.95 14.14 16.57
CA GLY A 386 15.41 15.43 17.00
C GLY A 386 13.91 15.58 16.74
N ALA A 387 13.30 16.56 17.42
CA ALA A 387 11.88 16.90 17.26
C ALA A 387 11.53 17.39 15.85
N GLU A 388 12.51 17.90 15.11
CA GLU A 388 12.40 18.31 13.70
C GLU A 388 12.23 17.12 12.74
N HIS A 389 12.56 15.90 13.17
CA HIS A 389 12.43 14.66 12.38
C HIS A 389 11.30 13.75 12.88
N ILE A 390 10.67 14.08 14.01
CA ILE A 390 9.67 13.23 14.67
C ILE A 390 8.36 13.98 14.84
N CYS A 391 7.31 13.51 14.16
CA CYS A 391 5.99 14.14 14.13
C CYS A 391 4.93 13.24 14.77
N ALA A 392 4.15 13.80 15.70
CA ALA A 392 2.97 13.14 16.25
C ALA A 392 1.75 13.35 15.34
N VAL A 393 0.98 12.29 15.11
CA VAL A 393 -0.30 12.36 14.39
C VAL A 393 -1.44 11.98 15.33
N ALA A 394 -2.42 12.85 15.51
CA ALA A 394 -3.61 12.66 16.37
C ALA A 394 -4.60 11.63 15.79
N ARG A 395 -4.12 10.44 15.43
CA ARG A 395 -4.87 9.39 14.71
C ARG A 395 -4.42 7.99 15.09
N THR A 396 -5.27 7.03 14.73
CA THR A 396 -4.97 5.59 14.75
C THR A 396 -3.92 5.24 13.69
N HIS A 397 -3.25 4.10 13.83
CA HIS A 397 -2.30 3.53 12.87
C HIS A 397 -2.85 3.47 11.43
N SER A 398 -4.13 3.16 11.29
CA SER A 398 -4.79 3.03 9.97
C SER A 398 -5.20 4.37 9.36
N ASP A 399 -5.36 5.41 10.19
CA ASP A 399 -5.90 6.72 9.80
C ASP A 399 -4.83 7.80 9.64
N MET A 400 -3.64 7.59 10.20
CA MET A 400 -2.54 8.56 10.15
C MET A 400 -2.06 8.95 8.75
N VAL A 401 -2.50 8.23 7.71
CA VAL A 401 -2.21 8.54 6.31
C VAL A 401 -3.45 8.90 5.48
N LYS A 402 -4.61 9.07 6.12
CA LYS A 402 -5.91 9.31 5.48
C LYS A 402 -6.32 10.77 5.56
N PHE A 403 -5.59 11.64 4.88
CA PHE A 403 -5.82 13.08 4.99
C PHE A 403 -6.96 13.58 4.10
N GLY A 404 -7.85 14.37 4.71
CA GLY A 404 -8.89 15.11 4.00
C GLY A 404 -8.37 16.45 3.46
N PRO A 405 -9.21 17.20 2.72
CA PRO A 405 -8.93 18.60 2.43
C PRO A 405 -8.88 19.43 3.72
N HIS A 406 -7.95 20.40 3.81
CA HIS A 406 -7.80 21.31 4.96
C HIS A 406 -7.59 20.60 6.31
N ASP A 407 -6.82 19.52 6.28
CA ASP A 407 -6.54 18.66 7.42
C ASP A 407 -5.27 19.11 8.15
N ASP A 408 -5.36 19.44 9.44
CA ASP A 408 -4.21 19.93 10.22
C ASP A 408 -3.06 18.90 10.29
N GLU A 409 -3.39 17.61 10.26
CA GLU A 409 -2.37 16.56 10.24
C GLU A 409 -1.68 16.46 8.88
N TYR A 410 -2.39 16.83 7.81
CA TYR A 410 -1.78 16.96 6.49
C TYR A 410 -0.79 18.10 6.41
N ASP A 411 -1.07 19.24 7.04
CA ASP A 411 -0.17 20.40 7.01
C ASP A 411 1.22 20.03 7.54
N LYS A 412 1.31 19.20 8.59
CA LYS A 412 2.58 18.67 9.10
C LYS A 412 3.31 17.83 8.05
N ALA A 413 2.61 16.91 7.38
CA ALA A 413 3.17 16.08 6.33
C ALA A 413 3.61 16.90 5.11
N ARG A 414 2.79 17.88 4.72
CA ARG A 414 3.03 18.81 3.62
C ARG A 414 4.30 19.61 3.84
N GLU A 415 4.46 20.25 4.99
CA GLU A 415 5.65 21.08 5.25
C GLU A 415 6.93 20.26 5.29
N ASN A 416 6.90 19.05 5.85
CA ASN A 416 8.04 18.12 5.79
C ASN A 416 8.39 17.72 4.36
N LEU A 417 7.40 17.31 3.55
CA LEU A 417 7.61 16.94 2.14
C LEU A 417 8.13 18.12 1.30
N ARG A 418 7.60 19.34 1.52
CA ARG A 418 8.09 20.56 0.87
C ARG A 418 9.53 20.87 1.26
N GLY A 419 9.86 20.76 2.55
CA GLY A 419 11.22 20.94 3.07
C GLY A 419 12.21 19.97 2.43
N LEU A 420 11.88 18.67 2.42
CA LEU A 420 12.67 17.62 1.79
C LEU A 420 12.88 17.89 0.30
N ALA A 421 11.81 18.23 -0.44
CA ALA A 421 11.91 18.50 -1.87
C ALA A 421 12.82 19.71 -2.18
N ARG A 422 12.73 20.79 -1.38
CA ARG A 422 13.61 21.96 -1.53
C ARG A 422 15.08 21.59 -1.28
N ARG A 423 15.37 20.92 -0.17
CA ARG A 423 16.75 20.55 0.20
C ARG A 423 17.36 19.56 -0.78
N ALA A 424 16.56 18.62 -1.31
CA ALA A 424 16.97 17.69 -2.37
C ALA A 424 17.52 18.43 -3.61
N LEU A 425 16.87 19.51 -4.02
CA LEU A 425 17.32 20.33 -5.16
C LEU A 425 18.61 21.09 -4.86
N THR A 426 18.75 21.60 -3.63
CA THR A 426 19.97 22.27 -3.18
C THR A 426 21.16 21.33 -3.19
N VAL A 427 21.02 20.13 -2.60
CA VAL A 427 22.08 19.12 -2.56
C VAL A 427 22.46 18.66 -3.97
N ARG A 428 21.48 18.41 -4.84
CA ARG A 428 21.76 18.02 -6.23
C ARG A 428 22.49 19.09 -7.03
N ARG A 429 22.16 20.38 -6.83
CA ARG A 429 22.89 21.50 -7.45
C ARG A 429 24.34 21.54 -6.98
N ARG A 430 24.57 21.37 -5.68
CA ARG A 430 25.93 21.33 -5.10
C ARG A 430 26.77 20.19 -5.68
N ILE A 431 26.22 18.98 -5.76
CA ILE A 431 26.91 17.82 -6.35
C ILE A 431 27.27 18.08 -7.81
N ARG A 432 26.34 18.64 -8.61
CA ARG A 432 26.60 18.98 -10.01
C ARG A 432 27.68 20.05 -10.17
N ALA A 433 27.68 21.08 -9.33
CA ALA A 433 28.69 22.13 -9.35
C ALA A 433 30.09 21.56 -9.06
N LEU A 434 30.22 20.73 -8.02
CA LEU A 434 31.47 20.07 -7.66
C LEU A 434 32.02 19.22 -8.81
N ASN A 435 31.17 18.43 -9.47
CA ASN A 435 31.56 17.59 -10.60
C ASN A 435 31.94 18.40 -11.85
N ALA A 436 31.42 19.62 -12.01
CA ALA A 436 31.77 20.50 -13.12
C ALA A 436 33.13 21.18 -12.93
N THR A 437 33.52 21.47 -11.69
CA THR A 437 34.86 22.03 -11.35
C THR A 437 36.00 21.00 -11.37
N CYS A 438 35.70 19.71 -11.33
CA CYS A 438 36.70 18.63 -11.36
C CYS A 438 36.97 18.05 -12.77
N ARG A 439 36.30 18.58 -13.80
CA ARG A 439 36.58 18.28 -15.22
C ARG A 439 37.26 19.49 -15.84
#